data_AF-A0A1I6U2C6-F1
#
_entry.id   AF-A0A1I6U2C6-F1
#
_cell.length_a   1.000
_cell.length_b   1.000
_cell.length_c   1.000
_cell.angle_alpha   90.00
_cell.angle_beta   90.00
_cell.angle_gamma   90.00
#
_symmetry.space_group_name_H-M   'P 1'
#
loop_
_entity.id
_entity.type
_entity.pdbx_description
1 polymer ?
#
loop_
_entity_poly.entity_id
_entity_poly.type
_entity_poly.pdbx_seq_one_letter_code
_entity_poly.pdbx_strand_id
1 'polypeptide(L)'
;MDRPGRAPAHPPGVGQHGPVPIRRRAPPPPPFPPHTAAPDDDPVLEYARAELDWYARVRDRARIRHRVTELSALVTGAVTVVAAGVQAPAAVTATTAGLTLFIGGFRQLFNDQERHILAAEAWVRLRLATQRYRLLPAPERDEAARRRLLERIESVATAELRGWAGAHRGARTAAPPEDAGP
;
A
#
# COMPACT_ATOMS: atom_id res chain seq x y z
N MET A 1 29.62 -42.13 -29.15
CA MET A 1 28.30 -42.57 -28.65
C MET A 1 27.90 -41.51 -27.63
N ASP A 2 27.07 -40.58 -28.08
CA ASP A 2 26.88 -39.24 -27.53
C ASP A 2 25.69 -39.23 -26.54
N ARG A 3 25.85 -38.62 -25.35
CA ARG A 3 24.76 -38.44 -24.38
C ARG A 3 24.24 -37.00 -24.50
N PRO A 4 22.95 -36.75 -24.74
CA PRO A 4 22.43 -35.39 -24.81
C PRO A 4 22.44 -34.73 -23.43
N GLY A 5 23.09 -33.56 -23.37
CA GLY A 5 23.17 -32.71 -22.18
C GLY A 5 21.80 -32.22 -21.74
N ARG A 6 21.47 -32.47 -20.47
CA ARG A 6 20.26 -31.99 -19.81
C ARG A 6 20.43 -30.50 -19.54
N ALA A 7 19.61 -29.65 -20.17
CA ALA A 7 19.56 -28.23 -19.87
C ALA A 7 19.17 -28.01 -18.39
N PRO A 8 19.81 -27.08 -17.67
CA PRO A 8 19.41 -26.75 -16.30
C PRO A 8 18.02 -26.11 -16.31
N ALA A 9 17.15 -26.60 -15.42
CA ALA A 9 15.83 -26.06 -15.20
C ALA A 9 15.93 -24.60 -14.73
N HIS A 10 15.20 -23.72 -15.41
CA HIS A 10 15.04 -22.32 -15.05
C HIS A 10 14.35 -22.25 -13.68
N PRO A 11 14.90 -21.56 -12.66
CA PRO A 11 14.19 -21.39 -11.39
C PRO A 11 12.92 -20.53 -11.60
N PRO A 12 11.83 -20.80 -10.86
CA PRO A 12 10.61 -20.01 -10.96
C PRO A 12 10.93 -18.54 -10.60
N GLY A 13 10.58 -17.65 -11.52
CA GLY A 13 10.89 -16.22 -11.45
C GLY A 13 10.52 -15.61 -10.10
N VAL A 14 11.49 -14.92 -9.52
CA VAL A 14 11.36 -14.06 -8.34
C VAL A 14 10.14 -13.17 -8.53
N GLY A 15 9.23 -13.20 -7.55
CA GLY A 15 7.94 -12.53 -7.61
C GLY A 15 8.08 -11.07 -8.06
N GLN A 16 7.55 -10.78 -9.25
CA GLN A 16 7.35 -9.41 -9.71
C GLN A 16 6.40 -8.73 -8.71
N HIS A 17 6.96 -7.86 -7.87
CA HIS A 17 6.17 -6.96 -7.04
C HIS A 17 5.29 -6.13 -7.97
N GLY A 18 3.97 -6.27 -7.82
CA GLY A 18 2.99 -5.61 -8.68
C GLY A 18 3.21 -4.10 -8.76
N PRO A 19 2.79 -3.46 -9.86
CA PRO A 19 3.03 -2.04 -10.10
C PRO A 19 2.58 -1.20 -8.91
N VAL A 20 3.51 -0.39 -8.39
CA VAL A 20 3.20 0.65 -7.42
C VAL A 20 2.12 1.52 -8.07
N PRO A 21 0.95 1.73 -7.43
CA PRO A 21 0.00 2.70 -7.93
C PRO A 21 0.64 4.08 -7.78
N ILE A 22 1.41 4.49 -8.79
CA ILE A 22 1.90 5.85 -8.95
C ILE A 22 0.63 6.66 -9.19
N ARG A 23 0.18 7.34 -8.13
CA ARG A 23 -0.98 8.21 -8.17
C ARG A 23 -0.81 9.20 -9.31
N ARG A 24 -1.83 9.38 -10.15
CA ARG A 24 -2.03 10.67 -10.82
C ARG A 24 -2.37 11.66 -9.71
N ARG A 25 -1.35 12.35 -9.18
CA ARG A 25 -1.51 13.42 -8.20
C ARG A 25 -2.61 14.34 -8.73
N ALA A 26 -3.57 14.72 -7.90
CA ALA A 26 -4.38 15.89 -8.23
C ALA A 26 -3.40 17.03 -8.54
N PRO A 27 -3.63 17.82 -9.61
CA PRO A 27 -2.72 18.91 -9.93
C PRO A 27 -2.52 19.76 -8.67
N PRO A 28 -1.26 20.12 -8.33
CA PRO A 28 -1.02 20.97 -7.18
C PRO A 28 -1.88 22.23 -7.32
N PRO A 29 -2.39 22.79 -6.22
CA PRO A 29 -3.14 24.03 -6.29
C PRO A 29 -2.26 25.09 -6.99
N PRO A 30 -2.85 25.99 -7.79
CA PRO A 30 -2.09 27.06 -8.44
C PRO A 30 -1.32 27.87 -7.38
N PRO A 31 -0.15 28.44 -7.72
CA PRO A 31 0.55 29.35 -6.83
C PRO A 31 -0.43 30.44 -6.40
N PHE A 32 -0.50 30.65 -5.09
CA PHE A 32 -1.46 31.45 -4.33
C PHE A 32 -2.29 32.44 -5.16
N PRO A 33 -3.64 32.38 -5.10
CA PRO A 33 -4.45 33.43 -5.69
C PRO A 33 -4.05 34.78 -5.06
N PRO A 34 -4.21 35.90 -5.77
CA PRO A 34 -4.08 37.22 -5.14
C PRO A 34 -4.93 37.24 -3.86
N HIS A 35 -4.49 38.00 -2.87
CA HIS A 35 -4.98 38.19 -1.49
C HIS A 35 -6.49 38.51 -1.35
N THR A 36 -7.25 38.42 -2.42
CA THR A 36 -8.68 38.67 -2.60
C THR A 36 -9.55 37.40 -2.63
N ALA A 37 -9.00 36.18 -2.57
CA ALA A 37 -9.83 35.00 -2.38
C ALA A 37 -10.58 35.09 -1.04
N ALA A 38 -11.90 34.98 -1.07
CA ALA A 38 -12.74 35.04 0.13
C ALA A 38 -12.23 34.05 1.19
N PRO A 39 -12.36 34.33 2.50
CA PRO A 39 -11.89 33.45 3.58
C PRO A 39 -12.40 32.00 3.50
N ASP A 40 -13.48 31.77 2.77
CA ASP A 40 -14.11 30.47 2.55
C ASP A 40 -13.54 29.67 1.37
N ASP A 41 -12.82 30.31 0.43
CA ASP A 41 -12.15 29.67 -0.72
C ASP A 41 -10.63 29.62 -0.50
N ASP A 42 -10.19 28.77 0.43
CA ASP A 42 -8.77 28.46 0.58
C ASP A 42 -8.39 27.21 -0.24
N PRO A 43 -7.69 27.38 -1.39
CA PRO A 43 -7.34 26.27 -2.27
C PRO A 43 -6.36 25.28 -1.62
N VAL A 44 -5.55 25.72 -0.65
CA VAL A 44 -4.63 24.84 0.08
C VAL A 44 -5.41 23.92 1.01
N LEU A 45 -6.43 24.45 1.68
CA LEU A 45 -7.32 23.66 2.52
C LEU A 45 -8.16 22.67 1.72
N GLU A 46 -8.63 23.06 0.53
CA GLU A 46 -9.31 22.15 -0.39
C GLU A 46 -8.41 20.98 -0.82
N TYR A 47 -7.18 21.29 -1.23
CA TYR A 47 -6.18 20.27 -1.56
C TYR A 47 -5.91 19.33 -0.38
N ALA A 48 -5.74 19.87 0.84
CA ALA A 48 -5.55 19.07 2.06
C ALA A 48 -6.73 18.12 2.33
N ARG A 49 -7.98 18.55 2.08
CA ARG A 49 -9.17 17.71 2.22
C ARG A 49 -9.19 16.59 1.18
N ALA A 50 -8.86 16.89 -0.07
CA ALA A 50 -8.77 15.89 -1.13
C ALA A 50 -7.72 14.80 -0.81
N GLU A 51 -6.57 15.20 -0.25
CA GLU A 51 -5.55 14.28 0.25
C GLU A 51 -6.08 13.41 1.40
N LEU A 52 -6.77 13.99 2.38
CA LEU A 52 -7.36 13.27 3.51
C LEU A 52 -8.37 12.22 3.06
N ASP A 53 -9.26 12.57 2.15
CA ASP A 53 -10.28 11.65 1.63
C ASP A 53 -9.64 10.50 0.85
N TRP A 54 -8.58 10.78 0.11
CA TRP A 54 -7.82 9.75 -0.58
C TRP A 54 -7.19 8.78 0.42
N TYR A 55 -6.48 9.27 1.44
CA TYR A 55 -5.86 8.44 2.47
C TYR A 55 -6.90 7.63 3.26
N ALA A 56 -8.06 8.21 3.56
CA ALA A 56 -9.16 7.50 4.20
C ALA A 56 -9.64 6.32 3.36
N ARG A 57 -9.91 6.54 2.06
CA ARG A 57 -10.31 5.47 1.13
C ARG A 57 -9.26 4.38 1.00
N VAL A 58 -7.98 4.74 0.92
CA VAL A 58 -6.87 3.77 0.83
C VAL A 58 -6.81 2.92 2.10
N ARG A 59 -6.85 3.55 3.28
CA ARG A 59 -6.87 2.86 4.58
C ARG A 59 -8.05 1.90 4.67
N ASP A 60 -9.25 2.35 4.31
CA ASP A 60 -10.47 1.57 4.47
C ASP A 60 -10.52 0.39 3.48
N ARG A 61 -10.08 0.61 2.23
CA ARG A 61 -9.95 -0.47 1.24
C ARG A 61 -8.89 -1.50 1.63
N ALA A 62 -7.77 -1.07 2.19
CA ALA A 62 -6.74 -1.97 2.71
C ALA A 62 -7.25 -2.82 3.88
N ARG A 63 -8.01 -2.21 4.81
CA ARG A 63 -8.68 -2.93 5.91
C ARG A 63 -9.64 -3.99 5.39
N ILE A 64 -10.49 -3.65 4.42
CA ILE A 64 -11.45 -4.61 3.83
C ILE A 64 -10.70 -5.76 3.16
N ARG A 65 -9.70 -5.46 2.33
CA ARG A 65 -8.88 -6.49 1.66
C ARG A 65 -8.23 -7.43 2.65
N HIS A 66 -7.60 -6.90 3.69
CA HIS A 66 -6.98 -7.72 4.72
C HIS A 66 -7.99 -8.66 5.40
N ARG A 67 -9.15 -8.15 5.80
CA ARG A 67 -10.21 -8.97 6.42
C ARG A 67 -10.70 -10.08 5.49
N VAL A 68 -10.91 -9.76 4.21
CA VAL A 68 -11.31 -10.75 3.20
C VAL A 68 -10.24 -11.84 3.04
N THR A 69 -8.96 -11.46 3.01
CA THR A 69 -7.85 -12.40 2.92
C THR A 69 -7.77 -13.32 4.15
N GLU A 70 -7.87 -12.76 5.37
CA GLU A 70 -7.90 -13.56 6.60
C GLU A 70 -9.10 -14.53 6.62
N LEU A 71 -10.29 -14.03 6.27
CA LEU A 71 -11.49 -14.87 6.20
C LEU A 71 -11.33 -15.99 5.18
N SER A 72 -10.76 -15.70 4.00
CA SER A 72 -10.52 -16.71 2.98
C SER A 72 -9.53 -17.78 3.44
N ALA A 73 -8.51 -17.41 4.21
CA ALA A 73 -7.55 -18.36 4.78
C ALA A 73 -8.23 -19.30 5.77
N LEU A 74 -9.08 -18.78 6.66
CA LEU A 74 -9.85 -19.58 7.61
C LEU A 74 -10.82 -20.53 6.90
N VAL A 75 -11.56 -20.03 5.90
CA VAL A 75 -12.49 -20.85 5.11
C VAL A 75 -11.74 -21.97 4.41
N THR A 76 -10.61 -21.68 3.78
CA THR A 76 -9.83 -22.68 3.04
C THR A 76 -9.23 -23.74 3.97
N GLY A 77 -8.73 -23.32 5.14
CA GLY A 77 -8.28 -24.24 6.17
C GLY A 77 -9.40 -25.18 6.64
N ALA A 78 -10.58 -24.64 6.91
CA ALA A 78 -11.74 -25.44 7.31
C ALA A 78 -12.19 -26.43 6.20
N VAL A 79 -12.26 -25.97 4.95
CA VAL A 79 -12.59 -26.83 3.79
C VAL A 79 -11.58 -27.97 3.64
N THR A 80 -10.29 -27.71 3.88
CA THR A 80 -9.25 -28.75 3.82
C THR A 80 -9.51 -29.87 4.83
N VAL A 81 -9.86 -29.52 6.08
CA VAL A 81 -10.16 -30.49 7.13
C VAL A 81 -11.40 -31.31 6.78
N VAL A 82 -12.46 -30.67 6.29
CA VAL A 82 -13.70 -31.34 5.86
C VAL A 82 -13.41 -32.30 4.69
N ALA A 83 -12.67 -31.84 3.67
CA ALA A 83 -12.33 -32.64 2.50
C ALA A 83 -11.50 -33.87 2.87
N ALA A 84 -10.55 -33.73 3.81
CA ALA A 84 -9.77 -34.84 4.33
C ALA A 84 -10.65 -35.84 5.10
N GLY A 85 -11.55 -35.36 5.95
CA GLY A 85 -12.43 -36.21 6.77
C GLY A 85 -13.43 -37.05 5.98
N VAL A 86 -13.90 -36.54 4.83
CA VAL A 86 -14.86 -37.26 3.97
C VAL A 86 -14.20 -38.08 2.86
N GLN A 87 -12.86 -38.20 2.86
CA GLN A 87 -12.09 -38.81 1.76
C GLN A 87 -12.49 -38.26 0.38
N ALA A 88 -12.56 -36.93 0.28
CA ALA A 88 -13.09 -36.26 -0.90
C ALA A 88 -12.35 -36.64 -2.19
N PRO A 89 -13.05 -36.63 -3.35
CA PRO A 89 -12.44 -36.92 -4.65
C PRO A 89 -11.22 -36.02 -4.93
N ALA A 90 -10.25 -36.55 -5.68
CA ALA A 90 -8.99 -35.89 -5.96
C ALA A 90 -9.13 -34.43 -6.47
N ALA A 91 -10.17 -34.15 -7.26
CA ALA A 91 -10.47 -32.80 -7.73
C ALA A 91 -10.74 -31.80 -6.60
N VAL A 92 -11.45 -32.22 -5.54
CA VAL A 92 -11.78 -31.37 -4.38
C VAL A 92 -10.52 -31.07 -3.56
N THR A 93 -9.71 -32.10 -3.32
CA THR A 93 -8.43 -31.96 -2.59
C THR A 93 -7.45 -31.07 -3.35
N ALA A 94 -7.31 -31.26 -4.67
CA ALA A 94 -6.45 -30.42 -5.51
C ALA A 94 -6.91 -28.97 -5.55
N THR A 95 -8.21 -28.72 -5.65
CA THR A 95 -8.78 -27.35 -5.65
C THR A 95 -8.51 -26.65 -4.33
N THR A 96 -8.67 -27.37 -3.21
CA THR A 96 -8.46 -26.81 -1.87
C THR A 96 -6.97 -26.52 -1.60
N ALA A 97 -6.09 -27.42 -2.02
CA ALA A 97 -4.64 -27.21 -1.93
C ALA A 97 -4.20 -26.01 -2.79
N GLY A 98 -4.71 -25.91 -4.04
CA GLY A 98 -4.47 -24.78 -4.92
C GLY A 98 -4.94 -23.45 -4.33
N LEU A 99 -6.14 -23.42 -3.73
CA LEU A 99 -6.67 -22.24 -3.05
C LEU A 99 -5.82 -21.83 -1.85
N THR A 100 -5.30 -22.80 -1.09
CA THR A 100 -4.40 -22.53 0.05
C THR A 100 -3.12 -21.86 -0.42
N LEU A 101 -2.48 -22.40 -1.46
CA LEU A 101 -1.27 -21.81 -2.05
C LEU A 101 -1.54 -20.43 -2.64
N PHE A 102 -2.69 -20.25 -3.32
CA PHE A 102 -3.11 -18.96 -3.85
C PHE A 102 -3.27 -17.93 -2.74
N ILE A 103 -3.95 -18.25 -1.63
CA ILE A 103 -4.13 -17.34 -0.51
C ILE A 103 -2.79 -17.02 0.16
N GLY A 104 -1.92 -18.01 0.34
CA GLY A 104 -0.57 -17.81 0.84
C GLY A 104 0.24 -16.85 -0.04
N GLY A 105 0.26 -17.09 -1.35
CA GLY A 105 0.91 -16.21 -2.32
C GLY A 105 0.28 -14.82 -2.40
N PHE A 106 -1.05 -14.72 -2.28
CA PHE A 106 -1.79 -13.46 -2.27
C PHE A 106 -1.44 -12.61 -1.03
N ARG A 107 -1.32 -13.23 0.16
CA ARG A 107 -0.83 -12.56 1.38
C ARG A 107 0.57 -12.01 1.17
N GLN A 108 1.46 -12.81 0.60
CA GLN A 108 2.84 -12.44 0.33
C GLN A 108 2.94 -11.29 -0.69
N LEU A 109 2.15 -11.35 -1.76
CA LEU A 109 2.19 -10.36 -2.83
C LEU A 109 1.68 -8.98 -2.39
N PHE A 110 0.67 -8.95 -1.52
CA PHE A 110 0.00 -7.71 -1.19
C PHE A 110 0.51 -6.98 0.05
N ASN A 111 1.23 -7.65 0.97
CA ASN A 111 1.73 -7.05 2.22
C ASN A 111 0.75 -6.02 2.83
N ASP A 112 -0.54 -6.39 2.83
CA ASP A 112 -1.65 -5.45 3.06
C ASP A 112 -1.64 -4.91 4.50
N GLN A 113 -0.95 -5.60 5.41
CA GLN A 113 -0.75 -5.19 6.79
C GLN A 113 0.13 -3.94 6.88
N GLU A 114 1.29 -3.92 6.26
CA GLU A 114 2.18 -2.76 6.33
C GLU A 114 1.56 -1.55 5.60
N ARG A 115 0.84 -1.81 4.50
CA ARG A 115 0.13 -0.79 3.73
C ARG A 115 -0.94 -0.04 4.51
N HIS A 116 -1.80 -0.73 5.26
CA HIS A 116 -2.88 -0.05 5.97
C HIS A 116 -2.37 0.79 7.14
N ILE A 117 -1.29 0.34 7.80
CA ILE A 117 -0.67 1.08 8.92
C ILE A 117 -0.06 2.37 8.41
N LEU A 118 0.74 2.30 7.33
CA LEU A 118 1.36 3.48 6.73
C LEU A 118 0.32 4.49 6.25
N ALA A 119 -0.75 4.04 5.57
CA ALA A 119 -1.83 4.91 5.12
C ALA A 119 -2.62 5.51 6.31
N ALA A 120 -2.85 4.75 7.38
CA ALA A 120 -3.51 5.27 8.59
C ALA A 120 -2.64 6.32 9.28
N GLU A 121 -1.33 6.10 9.35
CA GLU A 121 -0.40 7.05 9.94
C GLU A 121 -0.35 8.36 9.14
N ALA A 122 -0.20 8.26 7.82
CA ALA A 122 -0.22 9.42 6.92
C ALA A 122 -1.54 10.21 7.06
N TRP A 123 -2.67 9.51 7.11
CA TRP A 123 -3.98 10.11 7.34
C TRP A 123 -4.04 10.88 8.68
N VAL A 124 -3.59 10.28 9.78
CA VAL A 124 -3.59 10.94 11.10
C VAL A 124 -2.69 12.18 11.09
N ARG A 125 -1.46 12.07 10.56
CA ARG A 125 -0.52 13.20 10.50
C ARG A 125 -1.09 14.37 9.70
N LEU A 126 -1.69 14.08 8.56
CA LEU A 126 -2.32 15.09 7.71
C LEU A 126 -3.60 15.67 8.34
N ARG A 127 -4.39 14.85 9.03
CA ARG A 127 -5.62 15.29 9.70
C ARG A 127 -5.29 16.29 10.79
N LEU A 128 -4.29 15.99 11.62
CA LEU A 128 -3.84 16.89 12.67
C LEU A 128 -3.29 18.21 12.11
N ALA A 129 -2.52 18.16 11.02
CA ALA A 129 -2.02 19.37 10.35
C ALA A 129 -3.17 20.26 9.83
N THR A 130 -4.14 19.64 9.16
CA THR A 130 -5.33 20.32 8.64
C THR A 130 -6.18 20.91 9.76
N GLN A 131 -6.37 20.18 10.86
CA GLN A 131 -7.11 20.69 12.02
C GLN A 131 -6.40 21.88 12.66
N ARG A 132 -5.08 21.82 12.87
CA ARG A 132 -4.31 22.97 13.39
C ARG A 132 -4.48 24.21 12.52
N TYR A 133 -4.42 24.04 11.20
CA TYR A 133 -4.64 25.14 10.26
C TYR A 133 -6.06 25.73 10.39
N ARG A 134 -7.09 24.88 10.49
CA ARG A 134 -8.48 25.33 10.65
C ARG A 134 -8.76 26.02 11.99
N LEU A 135 -8.00 25.71 13.03
CA LEU A 135 -8.14 26.35 14.33
C LEU A 135 -7.50 27.75 14.39
N LEU A 136 -6.67 28.12 13.40
CA LEU A 136 -6.19 29.49 13.29
C LEU A 136 -7.37 30.45 13.04
N PRO A 137 -7.40 31.61 13.71
CA PRO A 137 -8.28 32.72 13.34
C PRO A 137 -8.10 33.10 11.87
N ALA A 138 -9.17 33.56 11.21
CA ALA A 138 -9.13 34.00 9.81
C ALA A 138 -7.96 34.96 9.47
N PRO A 139 -7.63 35.99 10.29
CA PRO A 139 -6.50 36.89 9.98
C PRO A 139 -5.13 36.20 10.10
N GLU A 140 -5.02 35.10 10.85
CA GLU A 140 -3.79 34.32 11.02
C GLU A 140 -3.64 33.21 9.97
N ARG A 141 -4.66 32.99 9.12
CA ARG A 141 -4.61 32.08 7.96
C ARG A 141 -3.97 32.74 6.75
N ASP A 142 -2.85 33.42 7.03
CA ASP A 142 -2.06 34.14 6.06
C ASP A 142 -1.26 33.20 5.15
N GLU A 143 -0.52 33.81 4.25
CA GLU A 143 0.38 33.15 3.31
C GLU A 143 1.40 32.23 4.01
N ALA A 144 1.92 32.64 5.17
CA ALA A 144 2.84 31.81 5.95
C ALA A 144 2.15 30.57 6.52
N ALA A 145 0.92 30.69 7.03
CA ALA A 145 0.13 29.57 7.50
C ALA A 145 -0.20 28.59 6.37
N ARG A 146 -0.56 29.09 5.18
CA ARG A 146 -0.84 28.24 4.01
C ARG A 146 0.41 27.49 3.53
N ARG A 147 1.57 28.17 3.46
CA ARG A 147 2.86 27.52 3.14
C ARG A 147 3.22 26.41 4.13
N ARG A 148 3.07 26.66 5.44
CA ARG A 148 3.30 25.64 6.47
C ARG A 148 2.40 24.41 6.29
N LEU A 149 1.15 24.59 5.88
CA LEU A 149 0.24 23.47 5.59
C LEU A 149 0.70 22.69 4.34
N LEU A 150 1.07 23.38 3.26
CA LEU A 150 1.61 22.74 2.04
C LEU A 150 2.88 21.93 2.33
N GLU A 151 3.85 22.52 3.03
CA GLU A 151 5.08 21.83 3.44
C GLU A 151 4.76 20.58 4.26
N ARG A 152 3.71 20.64 5.10
CA ARG A 152 3.30 19.47 5.88
C ARG A 152 2.69 18.39 4.99
N ILE A 153 1.88 18.74 4.00
CA ILE A 153 1.33 17.80 3.01
C ILE A 153 2.48 17.13 2.24
N GLU A 154 3.43 17.92 1.74
CA GLU A 154 4.58 17.43 1.00
C GLU A 154 5.49 16.53 1.83
N SER A 155 5.71 16.88 3.11
CA SER A 155 6.52 16.04 4.00
C SER A 155 5.88 14.68 4.26
N VAL A 156 4.54 14.60 4.36
CA VAL A 156 3.81 13.32 4.48
C VAL A 156 4.03 12.48 3.22
N ALA A 157 3.80 13.06 2.04
CA ALA A 157 3.98 12.34 0.76
C ALA A 157 5.44 11.87 0.56
N THR A 158 6.42 12.71 0.92
CA THR A 158 7.84 12.38 0.78
C THR A 158 8.28 11.30 1.77
N ALA A 159 7.74 11.32 3.00
CA ALA A 159 7.99 10.29 3.99
C ALA A 159 7.49 8.92 3.53
N GLU A 160 6.31 8.87 2.88
CA GLU A 160 5.82 7.63 2.28
C GLU A 160 6.75 7.12 1.18
N LEU A 161 7.13 7.99 0.23
CA LEU A 161 8.04 7.60 -0.86
C LEU A 161 9.36 7.03 -0.33
N ARG A 162 9.92 7.64 0.72
CA ARG A 162 11.12 7.13 1.40
C ARG A 162 10.88 5.77 2.07
N GLY A 163 9.74 5.58 2.72
CA GLY A 163 9.34 4.28 3.28
C GLY A 163 9.29 3.19 2.21
N TRP A 164 8.66 3.48 1.07
CA TRP A 164 8.61 2.56 -0.07
C TRP A 164 10.00 2.23 -0.62
N ALA A 165 10.85 3.23 -0.82
CA ALA A 165 12.21 3.03 -1.29
C ALA A 165 13.10 2.28 -0.27
N GLY A 166 12.82 2.39 1.02
CA GLY A 166 13.46 1.62 2.08
C GLY A 166 13.05 0.15 2.04
N ALA A 167 11.74 -0.12 2.00
CA ALA A 167 11.19 -1.48 1.94
C ALA A 167 11.70 -2.26 0.72
N HIS A 168 11.77 -1.62 -0.46
CA HIS A 168 12.30 -2.24 -1.67
C HIS A 168 13.79 -2.59 -1.58
N ARG A 169 14.59 -1.75 -0.89
CA ARG A 169 16.03 -2.02 -0.68
C ARG A 169 16.24 -3.15 0.32
N GLY A 170 15.51 -3.15 1.44
CA GLY A 170 15.57 -4.23 2.44
C GLY A 170 15.21 -5.60 1.85
N ALA A 171 14.19 -5.66 0.99
CA ALA A 171 13.80 -6.89 0.30
C ALA A 171 14.89 -7.41 -0.67
N ARG A 172 15.65 -6.53 -1.35
CA ARG A 172 16.77 -6.94 -2.23
C ARG A 172 17.99 -7.44 -1.44
N THR A 173 18.26 -6.89 -0.26
CA THR A 173 19.40 -7.31 0.57
C THR A 173 19.14 -8.63 1.31
N ALA A 174 17.87 -8.99 1.53
CA ALA A 174 17.49 -10.26 2.16
C ALA A 174 17.47 -11.47 1.19
N ALA A 175 17.70 -11.26 -0.11
CA ALA A 175 17.95 -12.36 -1.03
C ALA A 175 19.30 -13.02 -0.68
N PRO A 176 19.39 -14.35 -0.51
CA PRO A 176 20.66 -15.00 -0.19
C PRO A 176 21.70 -14.69 -1.26
N PRO A 177 22.99 -14.47 -0.92
CA PRO A 177 24.03 -14.43 -1.93
C PRO A 177 23.99 -15.76 -2.70
N GLU A 178 23.84 -15.69 -4.02
CA GLU A 178 24.03 -16.84 -4.89
C GLU A 178 25.39 -17.47 -4.56
N ASP A 179 25.38 -18.77 -4.25
CA ASP A 179 26.59 -19.55 -4.00
C ASP A 179 27.53 -19.38 -5.20
N ALA A 180 28.52 -18.50 -5.03
CA ALA A 180 29.70 -18.44 -5.87
C ALA A 180 30.57 -19.66 -5.53
N GLY A 181 30.19 -20.80 -6.09
CA GLY A 181 30.99 -22.02 -6.05
C GLY A 181 32.23 -21.89 -6.97
N PRO A 182 33.42 -22.34 -6.53
CA PRO A 182 34.64 -22.38 -7.34
C PRO A 182 34.59 -23.42 -8.47
#